data_AF-A0A539DT04-F1
#
_entry.id   AF-A0A539DT04-F1
#
_cell.length_a   1.000
_cell.length_b   1.000
_cell.length_c   1.000
_cell.angle_alpha   90.00
_cell.angle_beta   90.00
_cell.angle_gamma   90.00
#
_symmetry.space_group_name_H-M   'P 1'
#
loop_
_entity.id
_entity.type
_entity.pdbx_description
1 polymer ?
#
loop_
_entity_poly.entity_id
_entity_poly.type
_entity_poly.pdbx_seq_one_letter_code
_entity_poly.pdbx_strand_id
1 'polypeptide(L)'
;MSNPIVPTAPIPGLKLEQVLDCVHCGICLSVCPTFDILGTEADSPRGRIYYIRALAEGKTDLNPTLVGHLDSCLGCRACETACPSAVQYGEMLVHV
;
A
#
# COMPACT_ATOMS: atom_id res chain seq x y z
N MET A 1 13.75 -22.14 16.89
CA MET A 1 14.32 -21.77 15.58
C MET A 1 13.98 -20.31 15.34
N SER A 2 14.82 -19.42 15.87
CA SER A 2 14.66 -17.97 15.83
C SER A 2 15.31 -17.44 14.56
N ASN A 3 14.54 -16.73 13.72
CA ASN A 3 15.04 -16.12 12.49
C ASN A 3 15.70 -14.76 12.81
N PRO A 4 17.00 -14.55 12.55
CA PRO A 4 17.74 -13.39 13.06
C PRO A 4 17.80 -12.19 12.10
N ILE A 5 16.88 -12.06 11.13
CA ILE A 5 16.92 -10.99 10.10
C ILE A 5 15.56 -10.29 9.93
N VAL A 6 14.87 -9.93 11.03
CA VAL A 6 13.63 -9.14 10.94
C VAL A 6 13.94 -7.70 11.31
N PRO A 7 14.00 -6.75 10.36
CA PRO A 7 13.82 -5.36 10.70
C PRO A 7 12.32 -5.17 10.98
N THR A 8 11.92 -5.29 12.24
CA THR A 8 10.61 -4.82 12.75
C THR A 8 10.52 -3.29 12.77
N ALA A 9 11.31 -2.62 11.93
CA ALA A 9 11.44 -1.18 11.95
C ALA A 9 10.28 -0.55 11.17
N PRO A 10 9.68 0.53 11.68
CA PRO A 10 8.73 1.30 10.90
C PRO A 10 9.38 1.73 9.58
N ILE A 11 8.63 1.65 8.49
CA ILE A 11 9.07 2.11 7.16
C ILE A 11 9.62 3.55 7.31
N PRO A 12 10.93 3.80 7.05
CA PRO A 12 11.53 5.11 7.32
C PRO A 12 10.80 6.24 6.57
N GLY A 13 10.34 7.24 7.31
CA GLY A 13 9.63 8.41 6.76
C GLY A 13 8.12 8.24 6.64
N LEU A 14 7.58 7.02 6.70
CA LEU A 14 6.15 6.77 6.71
C LEU A 14 5.56 7.06 8.10
N LYS A 15 4.49 7.85 8.17
CA LYS A 15 3.72 8.05 9.40
C LYS A 15 2.60 7.02 9.48
N LEU A 16 2.44 6.38 10.65
CA LEU A 16 1.42 5.33 10.82
C LEU A 16 0.00 5.87 10.60
N GLU A 17 -0.26 7.13 10.93
CA GLU A 17 -1.57 7.75 10.73
C GLU A 17 -1.99 7.77 9.26
N GLN A 18 -1.03 7.95 8.33
CA GLN A 18 -1.31 7.99 6.89
C GLN A 18 -1.92 6.67 6.40
N VAL A 19 -1.42 5.52 6.87
CA VAL A 19 -1.97 4.22 6.48
C VAL A 19 -3.30 3.89 7.18
N LEU A 20 -3.61 4.57 8.28
CA LEU A 20 -4.87 4.41 9.03
C LEU A 20 -6.03 5.20 8.43
N ASP A 21 -5.76 6.23 7.62
CA ASP A 21 -6.79 7.02 6.93
C ASP A 21 -7.64 6.18 5.95
N CYS A 22 -7.08 5.08 5.43
CA CYS A 22 -7.80 4.18 4.56
C CYS A 22 -8.81 3.33 5.33
N VAL A 23 -10.10 3.67 5.21
CA VAL A 23 -11.24 2.91 5.78
C VAL A 23 -11.64 1.67 4.96
N HIS A 24 -10.86 1.32 3.94
CA HIS A 24 -11.02 0.09 3.16
C HIS A 24 -12.36 -0.02 2.37
N CYS A 25 -12.94 1.11 1.94
CA CYS A 25 -14.24 1.16 1.26
C CYS A 25 -14.26 0.67 -0.21
N GLY A 26 -13.11 0.61 -0.88
CA GLY A 26 -13.00 0.11 -2.25
C GLY A 26 -13.33 1.08 -3.39
N ILE A 27 -13.66 2.35 -3.13
CA ILE A 27 -13.95 3.33 -4.21
C ILE A 27 -12.74 3.55 -5.13
N CYS A 28 -11.52 3.44 -4.61
CA CYS A 28 -10.31 3.59 -5.41
C CYS A 28 -10.07 2.44 -6.42
N LEU A 29 -10.81 1.33 -6.34
CA LEU A 29 -10.58 0.16 -7.19
C LEU A 29 -10.87 0.48 -8.66
N SER A 30 -12.05 1.06 -8.95
CA SER A 30 -12.50 1.34 -10.32
C SER A 30 -11.72 2.44 -11.04
N VAL A 31 -10.91 3.22 -10.32
CA VAL A 31 -10.08 4.29 -10.89
C VAL A 31 -8.61 3.88 -11.02
N CYS A 32 -8.24 2.67 -10.58
CA CYS A 32 -6.86 2.21 -10.61
C CYS A 32 -6.59 1.39 -11.89
N PRO A 33 -5.72 1.87 -12.81
CA PRO A 33 -5.48 1.19 -14.08
C PRO A 33 -4.81 -0.18 -13.91
N THR A 34 -3.97 -0.37 -12.90
CA THR A 34 -3.30 -1.66 -12.67
C THR A 34 -4.28 -2.70 -12.15
N PHE A 35 -5.26 -2.28 -11.33
CA PHE A 35 -6.32 -3.16 -10.88
C PHE A 35 -7.27 -3.51 -12.03
N ASP A 36 -7.62 -2.53 -12.87
CA ASP A 36 -8.47 -2.73 -14.04
C ASP A 36 -7.89 -3.78 -15.01
N ILE A 37 -6.57 -3.76 -15.22
CA ILE A 37 -5.88 -4.71 -16.11
C ILE A 37 -5.65 -6.07 -15.43
N LEU A 38 -5.15 -6.09 -14.19
CA LEU A 38 -4.70 -7.31 -13.54
C LEU A 38 -5.82 -8.05 -12.80
N GLY A 39 -6.93 -7.38 -12.48
CA GLY A 39 -8.06 -7.93 -11.72
C GLY A 39 -7.73 -8.37 -10.29
N THR A 40 -6.50 -8.13 -9.85
CA THR A 40 -5.98 -8.60 -8.56
C THR A 40 -5.98 -7.44 -7.58
N GLU A 41 -6.73 -7.60 -6.48
CA GLU A 41 -6.93 -6.51 -5.51
C GLU A 41 -5.63 -6.04 -4.85
N ALA A 42 -4.64 -6.94 -4.69
CA ALA A 42 -3.30 -6.60 -4.24
C ALA A 42 -2.63 -5.51 -5.12
N ASP A 43 -2.96 -5.45 -6.41
CA ASP A 43 -2.49 -4.44 -7.36
C ASP A 43 -3.40 -3.20 -7.43
N SER A 44 -4.29 -3.03 -6.46
CA SER A 44 -5.08 -1.81 -6.28
C SER A 44 -4.46 -0.88 -5.24
N PRO A 45 -4.84 0.41 -5.20
CA PRO A 45 -4.33 1.35 -4.20
C PRO A 45 -4.68 0.89 -2.78
N ARG A 46 -5.91 0.39 -2.58
CA ARG A 46 -6.37 -0.16 -1.29
C ARG A 46 -5.60 -1.40 -0.88
N GLY A 47 -5.39 -2.36 -1.80
CA GLY A 47 -4.61 -3.56 -1.53
C GLY A 47 -3.16 -3.24 -1.17
N ARG A 48 -2.55 -2.29 -1.88
CA ARG A 48 -1.20 -1.81 -1.55
C ARG A 48 -1.16 -1.13 -0.18
N ILE A 49 -2.11 -0.26 0.16
CA ILE A 49 -2.20 0.34 1.50
C ILE A 49 -2.35 -0.74 2.58
N TYR A 50 -3.10 -1.81 2.31
CA TYR A 50 -3.21 -2.94 3.24
C TYR A 50 -1.84 -3.61 3.51
N TYR A 51 -1.02 -3.82 2.47
CA TYR A 51 0.34 -4.33 2.64
C TYR A 51 1.28 -3.33 3.32
N ILE A 52 1.26 -2.06 2.91
CA ILE A 52 2.07 -1.00 3.52
C ILE A 52 1.75 -0.89 5.01
N ARG A 53 0.47 -0.98 5.39
CA ARG A 53 0.05 -1.02 6.79
C ARG A 53 0.59 -2.25 7.51
N ALA A 54 0.48 -3.43 6.92
CA ALA A 54 1.00 -4.66 7.53
C ALA A 54 2.52 -4.58 7.75
N LEU A 55 3.26 -3.98 6.82
CA LEU A 55 4.70 -3.72 6.96
C LEU A 55 4.96 -2.70 8.08
N ALA A 56 4.23 -1.57 8.10
CA ALA A 56 4.37 -0.54 9.12
C ALA A 56 4.04 -1.03 10.54
N GLU A 57 3.09 -1.95 10.67
CA GLU A 57 2.70 -2.59 11.94
C GLU A 57 3.58 -3.80 12.30
N GLY A 58 4.57 -4.16 11.48
CA GLY A 58 5.45 -5.32 11.71
C GLY A 58 4.72 -6.67 11.65
N LYS A 59 3.58 -6.74 10.94
CA LYS A 59 2.77 -7.95 10.77
C LYS A 59 3.19 -8.80 9.59
N THR A 60 3.99 -8.24 8.68
CA THR A 60 4.53 -8.95 7.53
C THR A 60 5.90 -8.38 7.17
N ASP A 61 6.66 -9.14 6.38
CA ASP A 61 7.97 -8.76 5.84
C ASP A 61 7.87 -8.53 4.33
N LEU A 62 8.80 -7.72 3.81
CA LEU A 62 9.00 -7.61 2.37
C LEU A 62 9.35 -8.98 1.78
N ASN A 63 8.68 -9.31 0.69
CA ASN A 63 8.95 -10.51 -0.10
C ASN A 63 8.73 -10.19 -1.59
N PRO A 64 9.27 -10.99 -2.53
CA PRO A 64 9.20 -10.69 -3.95
C PRO A 64 7.77 -10.48 -4.49
N THR A 65 6.80 -11.22 -3.97
CA THR A 65 5.39 -11.08 -4.39
C THR A 65 4.82 -9.73 -3.94
N LEU A 66 5.01 -9.38 -2.66
CA LEU A 66 4.55 -8.09 -2.13
C LEU A 66 5.22 -6.92 -2.85
N VAL A 67 6.54 -6.99 -3.03
CA VAL A 67 7.31 -5.98 -3.78
C VAL A 67 6.76 -5.84 -5.20
N GLY A 68 6.46 -6.94 -5.89
CA GLY A 68 5.84 -6.90 -7.22
C GLY A 68 4.49 -6.17 -7.25
N HIS A 69 3.65 -6.35 -6.22
CA HIS A 69 2.39 -5.60 -6.10
C HIS A 69 2.61 -4.10 -5.85
N LEU A 70 3.63 -3.72 -5.07
CA LEU A 70 3.95 -2.31 -4.85
C LEU A 70 4.53 -1.66 -6.11
N ASP A 71 5.50 -2.31 -6.74
CA ASP A 71 6.21 -1.86 -7.94
C ASP A 71 5.30 -1.76 -9.17
N SER A 72 4.21 -2.52 -9.21
CA SER A 72 3.24 -2.43 -10.31
C SER A 72 2.47 -1.10 -10.33
N CYS A 73 2.57 -0.27 -9.28
CA CYS A 73 1.88 1.00 -9.19
C CYS A 73 2.45 2.05 -10.17
N LEU A 74 1.59 2.61 -11.03
CA LEU A 74 2.01 3.62 -12.01
C LEU A 74 2.20 5.04 -11.43
N GLY A 75 1.91 5.24 -10.13
CA GLY A 75 2.00 6.57 -9.50
C GLY A 75 1.03 7.62 -10.07
N CYS A 76 -0.05 7.21 -10.75
CA CYS A 76 -0.98 8.13 -11.43
C CYS A 76 -1.86 8.98 -10.49
N ARG A 77 -1.97 8.59 -9.20
CA ARG A 77 -2.73 9.29 -8.15
C ARG A 77 -4.24 9.47 -8.39
N ALA A 78 -4.82 8.81 -9.39
CA ALA A 78 -6.28 8.81 -9.62
C ALA A 78 -7.07 8.34 -8.38
N CYS A 79 -6.47 7.44 -7.60
CA CYS A 79 -7.00 6.94 -6.34
C CYS A 79 -7.24 8.02 -5.27
N GLU A 80 -6.40 9.04 -5.21
CA GLU A 80 -6.53 10.13 -4.23
C GLU A 80 -7.75 11.01 -4.55
N THR A 81 -7.94 11.32 -5.82
CA THR A 81 -9.10 12.13 -6.28
C THR A 81 -10.42 11.41 -5.99
N ALA A 82 -10.44 10.09 -6.09
CA ALA A 82 -11.63 9.28 -5.81
C ALA A 82 -11.84 8.99 -4.32
N CYS A 83 -10.83 9.18 -3.46
CA CYS A 83 -10.88 8.73 -2.08
C CYS A 83 -11.72 9.68 -1.20
N PRO A 84 -12.83 9.23 -0.58
CA PRO A 84 -13.61 10.08 0.32
C PRO A 84 -12.88 10.39 1.63
N SER A 85 -11.91 9.56 2.01
CA SER A 85 -11.08 9.73 3.21
C SER A 85 -9.84 10.60 2.96
N ALA A 86 -9.68 11.14 1.75
CA ALA A 86 -8.55 12.01 1.37
C ALA A 86 -7.17 11.39 1.65
N VAL A 87 -7.03 10.08 1.44
CA VAL A 87 -5.76 9.36 1.64
C VAL A 87 -4.66 9.97 0.76
N GLN A 88 -3.51 10.28 1.38
CA GLN A 88 -2.32 10.83 0.72
C GLN A 88 -1.43 9.71 0.18
N TYR A 89 -1.93 8.96 -0.80
CA TYR A 89 -1.27 7.76 -1.33
C TYR A 89 0.11 8.03 -1.95
N GLY A 90 0.27 9.12 -2.69
CA GLY A 90 1.53 9.52 -3.32
C GLY A 90 2.64 9.80 -2.30
N GLU A 91 2.29 10.34 -1.14
CA GLU A 91 3.25 10.55 -0.05
C GLU A 91 3.67 9.22 0.59
N MET A 92 2.82 8.19 0.57
CA MET A 92 3.23 6.86 1.05
C MET A 92 4.19 6.17 0.07
N LEU A 93 3.95 6.33 -1.24
CA LEU A 93 4.72 5.66 -2.29
C LEU A 93 6.22 5.98 -2.26
N VAL A 94 6.62 7.16 -1.78
CA VAL A 94 8.05 7.54 -1.75
C VAL A 94 8.84 6.86 -0.63
N HIS A 95 8.16 6.09 0.24
CA HIS A 95 8.75 5.43 1.39
C HIS A 95 8.83 3.91 1.25
N VAL A 96 8.19 3.32 0.24
CA VAL A 96 7.92 1.87 0.14
C VAL A 96 8.55 1.23 -1.07
#